data_AF-A0A5J5UQL1-F1
#
_entry.id   AF-A0A5J5UQL1-F1
#
_cell.length_a   1.000
_cell.length_b   1.000
_cell.length_c   1.000
_cell.angle_alpha   90.00
_cell.angle_beta   90.00
_cell.angle_gamma   90.00
#
_symmetry.space_group_name_H-M   'P 1'
#
loop_
_entity.id
_entity.type
_entity.pdbx_description
1 polymer ?
#
loop_
_entity_poly.entity_id
_entity_poly.type
_entity_poly.pdbx_seq_one_letter_code
_entity_poly.pdbx_strand_id
1 'polypeptide(L)'
;NITRVADLIDSNNRLWKSELIESTFSEEDVQKILQILLAHTPHDDFLAWRGESTGEYTVRSGYKLLLLGNFLNDNRYNPIEIRKCYKKL
;
A
#
# COMPACT_ATOMS: atom_id res chain seq x y z
N ASN A 1 14.59 -18.30 -10.41
CA ASN A 1 14.46 -16.90 -10.82
C ASN A 1 13.35 -16.29 -10.00
N ILE A 2 13.60 -15.23 -9.24
CA ILE A 2 12.59 -14.57 -8.39
C ILE A 2 11.87 -13.55 -9.26
N THR A 3 10.56 -13.70 -9.43
CA THR A 3 9.79 -12.82 -10.34
C THR A 3 8.54 -12.24 -9.71
N ARG A 4 8.06 -12.84 -8.61
CA ARG A 4 6.86 -12.42 -7.88
C ARG A 4 7.13 -12.36 -6.39
N VAL A 5 6.35 -11.56 -5.67
CA VAL A 5 6.40 -11.50 -4.19
C VAL A 5 6.08 -12.86 -3.58
N ALA A 6 5.19 -13.64 -4.19
CA ALA A 6 4.87 -15.00 -3.76
C ALA A 6 6.10 -15.92 -3.71
N ASP A 7 7.12 -15.70 -4.56
CA ASP A 7 8.35 -16.51 -4.56
C ASP A 7 9.16 -16.31 -3.27
N LEU A 8 9.00 -15.15 -2.62
CA LEU A 8 9.67 -14.75 -1.37
C LEU A 8 8.95 -15.26 -0.11
N ILE A 9 7.78 -15.89 -0.26
CA ILE A 9 6.96 -16.36 0.86
C ILE A 9 7.04 -17.89 0.96
N ASP A 10 7.20 -18.41 2.18
CA ASP A 10 6.98 -19.83 2.49
C ASP A 10 5.48 -20.10 2.50
N SER A 11 5.00 -20.91 1.54
CA SER A 11 3.59 -21.25 1.40
C SER A 11 3.04 -22.07 2.57
N ASN A 12 3.89 -22.85 3.25
CA ASN A 12 3.47 -23.76 4.30
C ASN A 12 3.33 -23.03 5.64
N ASN A 13 4.32 -22.20 5.98
CA ASN A 13 4.39 -21.52 7.27
C ASN A 13 3.86 -20.09 7.21
N ARG A 14 3.60 -19.54 6.01
CA ARG A 14 3.20 -18.14 5.79
C ARG A 14 4.18 -17.15 6.42
N LEU A 15 5.46 -17.44 6.26
CA LEU A 15 6.57 -16.59 6.69
C LEU A 15 7.35 -16.09 5.47
N TRP A 16 8.03 -14.95 5.65
CA TRP A 16 9.02 -14.49 4.69
C TRP A 16 10.22 -15.45 4.67
N LYS A 17 10.75 -15.73 3.48
CA LYS A 17 12.01 -16.46 3.30
C LYS A 17 13.19 -15.51 3.55
N SER A 18 13.49 -15.22 4.81
CA SER A 18 14.43 -14.16 5.21
C SER A 18 15.79 -14.27 4.52
N GLU A 19 16.40 -15.46 4.46
CA GLU A 19 17.70 -15.66 3.79
C GLU A 19 17.67 -15.28 2.29
N LEU A 20 16.56 -15.57 1.62
CA LEU A 20 16.38 -15.22 0.21
C LEU A 20 16.21 -13.71 0.04
N ILE A 21 15.50 -13.06 0.96
CA ILE A 21 15.27 -11.61 0.95
C ILE A 21 16.59 -10.88 1.23
N GLU A 22 17.33 -11.30 2.25
CA GLU A 22 18.65 -10.76 2.63
C GLU A 22 19.68 -10.86 1.51
N SER A 23 19.65 -11.94 0.72
CA SER A 23 20.56 -12.12 -0.42
C SER A 23 20.12 -11.41 -1.71
N THR A 24 18.87 -10.93 -1.78
CA THR A 24 18.28 -10.34 -2.99
C THR A 24 18.19 -8.82 -2.92
N PHE A 25 17.93 -8.26 -1.75
CA PHE A 25 17.62 -6.83 -1.57
C PHE A 25 18.68 -6.08 -0.76
N SER A 26 18.62 -4.75 -0.82
CA SER A 26 19.47 -3.90 0.02
C SER A 26 19.09 -4.04 1.49
N GLU A 27 20.02 -3.79 2.42
CA GLU A 27 19.74 -3.88 3.86
C GLU A 27 18.56 -3.00 4.28
N GLU A 28 18.44 -1.80 3.72
CA GLU A 28 17.33 -0.88 3.97
C GLU A 28 15.98 -1.49 3.54
N ASP A 29 15.94 -2.15 2.38
CA ASP A 29 14.73 -2.78 1.87
C ASP A 29 14.37 -4.05 2.64
N VAL A 30 15.37 -4.85 3.02
CA VAL A 30 15.20 -6.06 3.84
C VAL A 30 14.46 -5.70 5.13
N GLN A 31 14.91 -4.66 5.83
CA GLN A 31 14.29 -4.21 7.07
C GLN A 31 12.81 -3.83 6.88
N LYS A 32 12.48 -3.17 5.77
CA LYS A 32 11.09 -2.78 5.46
C LYS A 32 10.24 -3.97 5.05
N ILE A 33 10.75 -4.87 4.22
CA ILE A 33 10.03 -6.06 3.74
C ILE A 33 9.65 -6.96 4.92
N LEU A 34 10.61 -7.25 5.81
CA LEU A 34 10.37 -8.14 6.95
C LEU A 34 9.39 -7.57 7.98
N GLN A 35 9.12 -6.26 7.97
CA GLN A 35 8.08 -5.64 8.79
C GLN A 35 6.66 -5.80 8.22
N ILE A 36 6.51 -6.16 6.95
CA ILE A 36 5.20 -6.36 6.33
C ILE A 36 4.60 -7.66 6.86
N LEU A 37 3.45 -7.56 7.52
CA LEU A 37 2.71 -8.72 7.98
C LEU A 37 2.10 -9.48 6.80
N LEU A 38 2.34 -10.79 6.76
CA LEU A 38 1.72 -11.67 5.78
C LEU A 38 0.30 -12.03 6.22
N ALA A 39 -0.62 -12.08 5.27
CA ALA A 39 -1.95 -12.59 5.53
C ALA A 39 -1.88 -14.07 5.95
N HIS A 40 -2.59 -14.38 7.05
CA HIS A 40 -2.68 -15.73 7.61
C HIS A 40 -3.32 -16.70 6.61
N THR A 41 -4.41 -16.26 5.98
CA THR A 41 -5.09 -17.05 4.94
C THR A 41 -4.55 -16.66 3.57
N PRO A 42 -4.00 -17.61 2.79
CA PRO A 42 -3.60 -17.36 1.42
C PRO A 42 -4.84 -17.03 0.57
N HIS A 43 -4.70 -16.05 -0.30
CA HIS A 43 -5.74 -15.59 -1.19
C HIS A 43 -5.09 -15.03 -2.46
N ASP A 44 -5.83 -15.06 -3.56
CA ASP A 44 -5.40 -14.44 -4.80
C ASP A 44 -5.39 -12.91 -4.66
N ASP A 45 -4.50 -12.27 -5.42
CA ASP A 45 -4.45 -10.81 -5.48
C ASP A 45 -5.81 -10.24 -5.91
N PHE A 46 -6.30 -9.25 -5.18
CA PHE A 46 -7.54 -8.56 -5.49
C PHE A 46 -7.38 -7.05 -5.34
N LEU A 47 -8.26 -6.32 -6.01
CA LEU A 47 -8.27 -4.85 -5.93
C LEU A 47 -8.83 -4.40 -4.59
N ALA A 48 -7.95 -3.88 -3.73
CA ALA A 48 -8.29 -3.35 -2.42
C ALA A 48 -8.16 -1.82 -2.39
N TRP A 49 -9.14 -1.12 -2.97
CA TRP A 49 -9.25 0.34 -2.85
C TRP A 49 -10.32 0.71 -1.83
N ARG A 50 -10.12 1.82 -1.10
CA ARG A 50 -11.20 2.35 -0.24
C ARG A 50 -12.36 2.77 -1.15
N GLY A 51 -13.53 2.18 -0.93
CA GLY A 51 -14.69 2.40 -1.78
C GLY A 51 -15.07 3.87 -1.86
N GLU A 52 -15.28 4.37 -3.08
CA GLU A 52 -15.99 5.62 -3.34
C GLU A 52 -17.46 5.30 -3.58
N SER A 53 -18.36 6.22 -3.22
CA SER A 53 -19.81 6.02 -3.39
C SER A 53 -20.23 5.83 -4.86
N THR A 54 -19.37 6.22 -5.80
CA THR A 54 -19.57 6.06 -7.25
C THR A 54 -19.17 4.68 -7.76
N GLY A 55 -18.49 3.86 -6.97
CA GLY A 55 -17.94 2.57 -7.40
C GLY A 55 -16.68 2.67 -8.28
N GLU A 56 -16.31 3.87 -8.71
CA GLU A 56 -15.11 4.12 -9.51
C GLU A 56 -14.03 4.78 -8.67
N TYR A 57 -12.88 4.12 -8.54
CA TYR A 57 -11.71 4.69 -7.90
C TYR A 57 -10.84 5.41 -8.93
N THR A 58 -10.56 6.69 -8.69
CA THR A 58 -9.72 7.52 -9.56
C THR A 58 -8.48 8.01 -8.81
N VAL A 59 -7.48 8.51 -9.54
CA VAL A 59 -6.32 9.20 -8.95
C VAL A 59 -6.77 10.31 -7.97
N ARG A 60 -7.84 11.03 -8.34
CA ARG A 60 -8.46 12.05 -7.48
C ARG A 60 -9.00 11.47 -6.17
N SER A 61 -9.65 10.30 -6.23
CA SER A 61 -10.15 9.59 -5.04
C SER A 61 -9.00 9.23 -4.09
N GLY A 62 -7.89 8.73 -4.63
CA GLY A 62 -6.70 8.39 -3.84
C GLY A 62 -6.04 9.60 -3.18
N TYR A 63 -5.84 10.69 -3.92
CA TYR A 63 -5.29 11.91 -3.34
C TYR A 63 -6.22 12.53 -2.29
N LYS A 64 -7.53 12.54 -2.55
CA LYS A 64 -8.53 13.00 -1.57
C LYS A 64 -8.41 12.19 -0.27
N LEU A 65 -8.24 10.87 -0.37
CA LEU A 65 -8.08 10.01 0.78
C LEU A 65 -6.80 10.28 1.56
N LEU A 66 -5.66 10.44 0.87
CA LEU A 66 -4.38 10.78 1.50
C LEU A 66 -4.46 12.12 2.24
N LEU A 67 -5.06 13.12 1.61
CA LEU A 67 -5.26 14.44 2.21
C LEU A 67 -6.20 14.36 3.41
N LEU A 68 -7.36 13.70 3.30
CA LEU A 68 -8.29 13.53 4.42
C LEU A 68 -7.62 12.82 5.60
N GLY A 69 -6.84 11.76 5.37
CA GLY A 69 -6.09 11.08 6.43
C GLY A 69 -5.12 12.00 7.17
N ASN A 70 -4.47 12.92 6.45
CA ASN A 70 -3.57 13.93 7.04
C ASN A 70 -4.34 15.06 7.74
N PHE A 71 -5.50 15.47 7.22
CA PHE A 71 -6.32 16.57 7.78
C PHE A 71 -7.22 16.13 8.94
N LEU A 72 -7.55 14.85 9.08
CA LEU A 72 -8.29 14.39 10.27
C LEU A 72 -7.46 14.53 11.56
N ASN A 73 -6.13 14.65 11.43
CA ASN A 73 -5.22 14.94 12.53
C ASN A 73 -4.87 16.45 12.65
N ASP A 74 -5.39 17.31 11.78
CA ASP A 74 -5.02 18.73 11.72
C ASP A 74 -6.27 19.62 11.51
N ASN A 75 -6.56 20.53 12.46
CA ASN A 75 -7.69 21.47 12.42
C ASN A 75 -7.67 22.47 11.23
N ARG A 76 -6.72 22.35 10.29
CA ARG A 76 -6.59 23.16 9.08
C ARG A 76 -7.31 22.59 7.85
N TYR A 77 -8.34 21.75 8.02
CA TYR A 77 -9.16 21.26 6.90
C TYR A 77 -9.76 22.44 6.12
N ASN A 78 -9.18 22.75 4.96
CA ASN A 78 -9.70 23.73 4.03
C ASN A 78 -10.02 23.06 2.67
N PRO A 79 -11.31 22.79 2.39
CA PRO A 79 -11.77 22.19 1.13
C PRO A 79 -11.34 22.94 -0.14
N ILE A 80 -11.05 24.25 -0.03
CA ILE A 80 -10.73 25.11 -1.17
C ILE A 80 -9.30 24.89 -1.67
N GLU A 81 -8.34 24.71 -0.76
CA GLU A 81 -6.93 24.45 -1.11
C GLU A 81 -6.77 23.09 -1.79
N ILE A 82 -7.43 22.08 -1.24
CA ILE A 82 -7.57 20.75 -1.85
C ILE A 82 -8.03 20.92 -3.30
N ARG A 83 -9.17 21.59 -3.55
CA ARG A 83 -9.74 21.78 -4.90
C ARG A 83 -8.78 22.46 -5.89
N LYS A 84 -7.82 23.29 -5.44
CA LYS A 84 -6.79 23.90 -6.31
C LYS A 84 -5.76 22.87 -6.79
N CYS A 85 -5.37 21.91 -5.95
CA CYS A 85 -4.41 20.86 -6.31
C CYS A 85 -4.91 19.95 -7.45
N TYR A 86 -6.24 19.76 -7.57
CA TYR A 86 -6.83 18.84 -8.56
C TYR A 86 -7.17 19.48 -9.91
N LYS A 87 -7.16 20.81 -10.04
CA LYS A 87 -7.52 21.48 -11.31
C LYS A 87 -6.40 21.42 -12.37
N LYS A 88 -5.23 20.91 -12.02
CA LYS A 88 -4.06 20.80 -12.92
C LYS A 88 -3.75 19.36 -13.34
N LEU A 89 -4.63 18.41 -13.03
CA LEU A 89 -4.55 17.01 -13.45
C LEU A 89 -5.63 16.70 -14.49
#